data_AF-A0A420EXX0-F1
#
_entry.id   AF-A0A420EXX0-F1
#
_cell.length_a   1.000
_cell.length_b   1.000
_cell.length_c   1.000
_cell.angle_alpha   90.00
_cell.angle_beta   90.00
_cell.angle_gamma   90.00
#
_symmetry.space_group_name_H-M   'P 1'
#
loop_
_entity.id
_entity.type
_entity.pdbx_description
1 polymer ?
#
loop_
_entity_poly.entity_id
_entity_poly.type
_entity_poly.pdbx_seq_one_letter_code
_entity_poly.pdbx_strand_id
1 'polypeptide(L)' 'MGGNGHQPERPSWDCLSCRQPWPCPPARVKLGETYGPDRIGLGMYMGALLLAAVIEMPEPAPDDLFQRFVAWTR' A
#
# COMPACT_ATOMS: atom_id res chain seq x y z
N MET A 1 -11.46 -5.41 20.08
CA MET A 1 -11.33 -4.19 19.26
C MET A 1 -10.91 -4.61 17.86
N GLY A 2 -11.85 -5.20 17.12
CA GLY A 2 -11.62 -5.65 15.76
C GLY A 2 -11.99 -4.53 14.80
N GLY A 3 -11.12 -3.55 14.63
CA GLY A 3 -11.14 -2.71 13.43
C GLY A 3 -10.19 -3.38 12.45
N ASN A 4 -10.63 -3.66 11.22
CA ASN A 4 -9.77 -4.23 10.18
C ASN A 4 -8.42 -3.51 10.22
N GLY A 5 -7.31 -4.27 10.21
CA GLY A 5 -5.97 -3.67 10.19
C GLY A 5 -5.85 -2.64 9.07
N HIS A 6 -4.80 -1.81 9.05
CA HIS A 6 -4.61 -0.82 7.98
C HIS A 6 -4.37 -1.49 6.61
N GLN A 7 -5.45 -1.98 6.01
CA GLN A 7 -5.56 -2.79 4.80
C GLN A 7 -6.18 -1.93 3.70
N PRO A 8 -5.90 -2.24 2.42
CA PRO A 8 -6.49 -1.55 1.29
C PRO A 8 -7.96 -1.95 1.10
N GLU A 9 -8.81 -0.96 0.89
CA GLU A 9 -10.17 -1.08 0.38
C GLU A 9 -10.11 -1.01 -1.14
N ARG A 10 -10.66 -2.00 -1.85
CA ARG A 10 -10.73 -1.98 -3.32
C ARG A 10 -12.14 -1.57 -3.75
N PRO A 11 -12.32 -0.76 -4.82
CA PRO A 11 -11.31 -0.31 -5.78
C PRO A 11 -10.71 1.08 -5.50
N SER A 12 -11.06 1.75 -4.40
CA SER A 12 -10.52 3.08 -4.07
C SER A 12 -9.04 3.07 -3.71
N TRP A 13 -8.54 1.92 -3.24
CA TRP A 13 -7.22 1.74 -2.63
C TRP A 13 -6.97 2.67 -1.44
N ASP A 14 -8.03 3.05 -0.74
CA ASP A 14 -7.94 3.74 0.53
C ASP A 14 -7.80 2.75 1.68
N CYS A 15 -7.42 3.22 2.86
CA CYS A 15 -7.32 2.38 4.04
C CYS A 15 -8.69 2.13 4.67
N LEU A 16 -9.03 0.86 4.92
CA LEU A 16 -10.27 0.48 5.62
C LEU A 16 -10.40 1.08 7.04
N SER A 17 -9.27 1.36 7.70
CA SER A 17 -9.25 1.86 9.09
C SER A 17 -9.28 3.39 9.17
N CYS A 18 -8.43 4.07 8.40
CA CYS A 18 -8.27 5.53 8.50
C CYS A 18 -8.75 6.32 7.28
N ARG A 19 -9.25 5.64 6.23
CA ARG A 19 -9.77 6.24 4.99
C ARG A 19 -8.78 7.14 4.22
N GLN A 20 -7.50 7.12 4.59
CA GLN A 20 -6.42 7.76 3.83
C GLN A 20 -5.95 6.86 2.69
N PRO A 21 -5.29 7.42 1.65
CA PRO A 21 -4.71 6.62 0.58
C PRO A 21 -3.81 5.51 1.14
N TRP A 22 -4.14 4.27 0.82
CA TRP A 22 -3.32 3.12 1.23
C TRP A 22 -2.12 2.99 0.28
N PRO A 23 -0.90 2.72 0.75
CA PRO A 23 -0.50 2.48 2.14
C PRO A 23 -0.39 3.79 2.94
N CYS A 24 -1.22 3.89 3.98
CA CYS A 24 -1.16 4.96 4.98
C CYS A 24 0.05 4.74 5.92
N PRO A 25 0.48 5.74 6.70
CA PRO A 25 1.68 5.61 7.55
C PRO A 25 1.69 4.38 8.47
N PRO A 26 0.58 4.02 9.17
CA PRO A 26 0.55 2.80 9.98
C PRO A 26 0.67 1.50 9.16
N ALA A 27 0.12 1.47 7.95
CA ALA A 27 0.29 0.32 7.06
C ALA A 27 1.76 0.16 6.64
N ARG A 28 2.46 1.27 6.33
CA ARG A 28 3.88 1.25 5.97
C ARG A 28 4.75 0.75 7.11
N VAL A 29 4.48 1.19 8.35
CA VAL A 29 5.17 0.69 9.55
C VAL A 29 4.96 -0.81 9.69
N LYS A 30 3.71 -1.28 9.66
CA LYS A 30 3.39 -2.70 9.79
C LYS A 30 4.02 -3.56 8.68
N LEU A 31 4.02 -3.08 7.44
CA LEU A 31 4.68 -3.76 6.32
C LEU A 31 6.19 -3.78 6.51
N GLY A 32 6.78 -2.68 6.98
CA GLY A 32 8.20 -2.62 7.34
C GLY A 32 8.58 -3.62 8.43
N GLU A 33 7.77 -3.74 9.49
CA GLU A 33 7.96 -4.73 10.55
C GLU A 33 7.78 -6.18 10.06
N THR A 34 6.80 -6.41 9.19
CA THR A 34 6.49 -7.75 8.67
C THR A 34 7.61 -8.31 7.79
N TYR A 35 8.19 -7.48 6.93
CA TYR A 35 9.27 -7.89 6.03
C TYR A 35 10.66 -7.70 6.67
N GLY A 36 10.81 -6.79 7.62
CA GLY A 36 12.06 -6.51 8.32
C GLY A 36 13.23 -6.26 7.34
N PRO A 37 14.30 -7.08 7.37
CA PRO A 37 15.43 -6.94 6.45
C PRO A 37 15.13 -7.39 5.01
N ASP A 38 14.03 -8.09 4.75
CA ASP A 38 13.64 -8.55 3.41
C ASP A 38 13.01 -7.42 2.57
N ARG A 39 13.85 -6.46 2.17
CA ARG A 39 13.45 -5.32 1.35
C ARG A 39 13.05 -5.73 -0.07
N ILE A 40 13.65 -6.81 -0.58
CA ILE A 40 13.33 -7.36 -1.89
C ILE A 40 11.91 -7.92 -1.87
N GLY A 41 11.55 -8.75 -0.87
CA GLY A 41 10.21 -9.29 -0.72
C GLY A 41 9.15 -8.19 -0.55
N LEU A 42 9.47 -7.14 0.23
CA LEU A 42 8.59 -5.98 0.35
C LEU A 42 8.37 -5.29 -1.00
N GLY A 43 9.46 -5.05 -1.74
CA GLY A 43 9.40 -4.44 -3.08
C GLY A 43 8.57 -5.25 -4.06
N MET A 44 8.74 -6.58 -4.09
CA MET A 44 7.95 -7.48 -4.94
C MET A 44 6.47 -7.44 -4.58
N TYR A 45 6.14 -7.51 -3.28
CA TYR A 45 4.75 -7.45 -2.81
C TYR A 45 4.08 -6.14 -3.17
N MET A 46 4.76 -5.01 -2.93
CA MET A 46 4.25 -3.69 -3.27
C MET A 46 4.13 -3.48 -4.78
N GLY A 47 5.03 -4.04 -5.58
CA GLY A 47 4.96 -4.03 -7.05
C GLY A 47 3.74 -4.80 -7.59
N ALA A 48 3.42 -5.96 -7.01
CA ALA A 48 2.22 -6.71 -7.38
C ALA A 48 0.94 -5.93 -7.05
N LEU A 49 0.91 -5.23 -5.90
CA LEU A 49 -0.21 -4.38 -5.53
C LEU A 49 -0.32 -3.13 -6.40
N LEU A 50 0.80 -2.53 -6.81
CA LEU A 50 0.81 -1.40 -7.75
C LEU A 50 0.12 -1.79 -9.06
N LEU A 51 0.42 -2.96 -9.62
CA LEU A 51 -0.22 -3.44 -10.84
C LEU A 51 -1.74 -3.56 -10.68
N ALA A 52 -2.19 -4.11 -9.54
CA ALA A 52 -3.61 -4.20 -9.25
C ALA A 52 -4.25 -2.80 -9.09
N ALA A 53 -3.59 -1.87 -8.41
CA ALA A 53 -4.07 -0.51 -8.21
C ALA A 53 -4.20 0.27 -9.54
N VAL A 54 -3.25 0.11 -10.45
CA VAL A 54 -3.31 0.70 -11.80
C VAL A 54 -4.55 0.22 -12.57
N ILE A 55 -4.94 -1.05 -12.39
CA ILE A 55 -6.09 -1.64 -13.08
C ILE A 55 -7.42 -1.25 -12.44
N GLU A 56 -7.46 -1.20 -11.10
CA GLU A 56 -8.71 -1.06 -10.35
C GLU A 56 -9.10 0.40 -10.07
N MET A 57 -8.14 1.31 -9.90
CA MET A 57 -8.46 2.69 -9.57
C MET A 57 -9.06 3.42 -10.79
N PRO A 58 -10.15 4.20 -10.61
CA PRO A 58 -10.77 4.95 -11.71
C PRO A 58 -9.85 6.03 -12.31
N GLU A 59 -9.07 6.71 -11.47
CA GLU A 59 -8.20 7.82 -11.87
C GLU A 59 -6.79 7.66 -11.26
N PRO A 60 -5.97 6.73 -11.79
CA PRO A 60 -4.63 6.51 -11.28
C PRO A 60 -3.70 7.67 -11.67
N ALA A 61 -3.17 8.37 -10.67
CA ALA A 61 -2.11 9.36 -10.85
C ALA A 61 -0.73 8.68 -10.69
N PRO A 62 0.15 8.68 -11.72
CA PRO A 62 1.44 7.99 -11.66
C PRO A 62 2.34 8.41 -10.49
N ASP A 63 2.39 9.71 -10.20
CA ASP A 63 3.20 10.24 -9.10
C ASP A 63 2.67 9.79 -7.73
N ASP A 64 1.34 9.80 -7.54
CA ASP A 64 0.69 9.30 -6.33
C ASP A 64 0.98 7.80 -6.12
N LEU A 65 0.81 7.01 -7.19
CA LEU A 65 1.11 5.58 -7.17
C LEU A 65 2.59 5.30 -6.85
N PHE A 66 3.52 6.07 -7.41
CA PHE A 66 4.94 5.93 -7.08
C PHE A 66 5.21 6.24 -5.60
N GLN A 67 4.67 7.34 -5.07
CA GLN A 67 4.83 7.73 -3.66
C GLN A 67 4.20 6.72 -2.70
N ARG A 68 3.09 6.10 -3.10
CA ARG A 68 2.35 5.12 -2.31
C ARG A 68 2.97 3.74 -2.35
N PHE A 69 3.41 3.25 -3.50
CA PHE A 69 3.81 1.85 -3.67
C PHE A 69 5.32 1.63 -3.81
N VAL A 70 6.12 2.64 -4.17
CA VAL A 70 7.54 2.44 -4.55
C VAL A 70 8.52 3.27 -3.72
N ALA A 71 8.22 4.53 -3.44
CA ALA A 71 9.21 5.50 -2.92
C ALA A 71 9.88 5.10 -1.60
N TRP A 72 9.25 4.22 -0.81
CA TRP A 72 9.66 3.83 0.55
C TRP A 72 10.02 2.34 0.70
N THR A 73 10.03 1.54 -0.37
CA THR A 73 10.26 0.09 -0.30
C THR A 73 11.74 -0.31 -0.29
N ARG A 74 12.63 0.69 -0.27
CA ARG A 74 14.10 0.52 -0.26
C ARG A 74 14.58 0.34 1.17
#